data_AF-A0A2N1P6I0-F1
#
_entry.id   AF-A0A2N1P6I0-F1
#
_cell.length_a   1.000
_cell.length_b   1.000
_cell.length_c   1.000
_cell.angle_alpha   90.00
_cell.angle_beta   90.00
_cell.angle_gamma   90.00
#
_symmetry.space_group_name_H-M   'P 1'
#
loop_
_entity.id
_entity.type
_entity.pdbx_description
1 polymer ?
#
loop_
_entity_poly.entity_id
_entity_poly.type
_entity_poly.pdbx_seq_one_letter_code
_entity_poly.pdbx_strand_id
1 'polypeptide(L)'
;MGAHAVTITGFSLGLPNANPVGEYGFMLRSSKINEIYAHDDQIGPFARMIFDGETIEIDGEIHKSLRTSWRDKEDTGPIGSGRAIPHVLYIPLYHKVRIPYSTIHDNVNNLNTLIEVFRLAKKIHLTCSLDWDIYLTSVNSLKEEVFKSTLLEENKKLQCLLERMPRFIWRAIAMEGANPVLEFLFDATDIEQGPLMTCTIEYDDKIAAVMREVSKEMSLHPEYQSASIWPIIEYFSK
;
A
#
# COMPACT_ATOMS: atom_id res chain seq x y z
N MET A 1 -25.54 -11.73 20.17
CA MET A 1 -24.33 -12.31 19.56
C MET A 1 -23.11 -11.73 20.24
N GLY A 2 -22.16 -12.59 20.63
CA GLY A 2 -20.88 -12.19 21.23
C GLY A 2 -19.82 -11.90 20.15
N ALA A 3 -18.57 -11.72 20.58
CA ALA A 3 -17.43 -11.60 19.67
C ALA A 3 -17.19 -12.92 18.93
N HIS A 4 -16.88 -12.82 17.63
CA HIS A 4 -16.55 -13.97 16.78
C HIS A 4 -15.26 -13.68 16.01
N ALA A 5 -14.37 -14.65 15.93
CA ALA A 5 -13.10 -14.53 15.21
C ALA A 5 -13.20 -15.26 13.88
N VAL A 6 -12.81 -14.57 12.81
CA VAL A 6 -12.79 -15.12 11.45
C VAL A 6 -11.40 -14.95 10.84
N THR A 7 -11.03 -15.79 9.89
CA THR A 7 -9.75 -15.67 9.16
C THR A 7 -9.99 -15.05 7.80
N ILE A 8 -9.43 -13.87 7.53
CA ILE A 8 -9.53 -13.25 6.20
C ILE A 8 -8.71 -14.08 5.20
N THR A 9 -9.35 -14.52 4.12
CA THR A 9 -8.77 -15.34 3.05
C THR A 9 -8.61 -14.59 1.74
N GLY A 10 -9.25 -13.43 1.59
CA GLY A 10 -9.11 -12.60 0.40
C GLY A 10 -9.87 -11.27 0.50
N PHE A 11 -9.82 -10.50 -0.58
CA PHE A 11 -10.52 -9.23 -0.71
C PHE A 11 -10.90 -8.94 -2.17
N SER A 12 -11.81 -7.99 -2.37
CA SER A 12 -12.21 -7.46 -3.68
C SER A 12 -11.85 -5.99 -3.79
N LEU A 13 -11.26 -5.57 -4.91
CA LEU A 13 -11.02 -4.18 -5.28
C LEU A 13 -12.17 -3.64 -6.14
N GLY A 14 -13.38 -3.58 -5.55
CA GLY A 14 -14.60 -3.27 -6.28
C GLY A 14 -14.96 -1.78 -6.38
N LEU A 15 -14.30 -0.89 -5.62
CA LEU A 15 -14.54 0.55 -5.78
C LEU A 15 -13.75 1.09 -6.99
N PRO A 16 -14.37 1.97 -7.81
CA PRO A 16 -13.72 2.48 -9.02
C PRO A 16 -12.54 3.41 -8.72
N ASN A 17 -12.64 4.18 -7.63
CA ASN A 17 -11.67 5.20 -7.25
C ASN A 17 -11.15 4.94 -5.84
N ALA A 18 -9.88 5.26 -5.61
CA ALA A 18 -9.32 5.29 -4.28
C ALA A 18 -9.87 6.48 -3.50
N ASN A 19 -10.02 6.33 -2.19
CA ASN A 19 -10.36 7.43 -1.32
C ASN A 19 -9.09 8.22 -0.99
N PRO A 20 -9.00 9.52 -1.33
CA PRO A 20 -7.84 10.33 -1.01
C PRO A 20 -7.71 10.52 0.50
N VAL A 21 -6.49 10.42 1.01
CA VAL A 21 -6.15 10.67 2.42
C VAL A 21 -5.23 11.90 2.51
N GLY A 22 -5.50 12.78 3.47
CA GLY A 22 -4.66 13.97 3.72
C GLY A 22 -4.86 15.10 2.70
N GLU A 23 -4.11 16.19 2.90
CA GLU A 23 -4.25 17.45 2.14
C GLU A 23 -3.92 17.31 0.65
N TYR A 24 -2.89 16.51 0.32
CA TYR A 24 -2.42 16.31 -1.06
C TYR A 24 -3.03 15.08 -1.74
N GLY A 25 -4.10 14.52 -1.17
CA GLY A 25 -4.86 13.43 -1.79
C GLY A 25 -4.04 12.17 -2.00
N PHE A 26 -3.46 11.62 -0.94
CA PHE A 26 -2.75 10.36 -0.99
C PHE A 26 -3.72 9.20 -1.27
N MET A 27 -3.65 8.66 -2.49
CA MET A 27 -4.56 7.62 -2.97
C MET A 27 -3.94 6.25 -2.78
N LEU A 28 -4.51 5.44 -1.90
CA LEU A 28 -4.08 4.05 -1.68
C LEU A 28 -4.96 3.09 -2.48
N ARG A 29 -4.36 2.16 -3.22
CA ARG A 29 -5.08 1.09 -3.92
C ARG A 29 -5.93 0.24 -2.96
N SER A 30 -5.44 0.03 -1.73
CA SER A 30 -6.17 -0.69 -0.67
C SER A 30 -7.47 0.00 -0.27
N SER A 31 -7.60 1.32 -0.46
CA SER A 31 -8.85 2.04 -0.20
C SER A 31 -9.96 1.69 -1.20
N LYS A 32 -9.64 0.99 -2.30
CA LYS A 32 -10.61 0.47 -3.26
C LYS A 32 -11.26 -0.85 -2.80
N ILE A 33 -10.83 -1.39 -1.66
CA ILE A 33 -11.41 -2.62 -1.09
C ILE A 33 -12.86 -2.36 -0.69
N ASN A 34 -13.79 -3.12 -1.27
CA ASN A 34 -15.21 -3.06 -0.93
C ASN A 34 -15.70 -4.31 -0.19
N GLU A 35 -14.98 -5.42 -0.29
CA GLU A 35 -15.32 -6.68 0.37
C GLU A 35 -14.07 -7.39 0.87
N ILE A 36 -14.19 -8.07 2.00
CA ILE A 36 -13.26 -9.11 2.45
C ILE A 36 -13.98 -10.46 2.48
N TYR A 37 -13.25 -11.50 2.11
CA TYR A 37 -13.70 -12.88 2.21
C TYR A 37 -13.02 -13.51 3.41
N ALA A 38 -13.80 -14.20 4.22
CA ALA A 38 -13.31 -14.84 5.43
C ALA A 38 -13.71 -16.31 5.48
N HIS A 39 -12.82 -17.12 6.03
CA HIS A 39 -13.18 -18.42 6.56
C HIS A 39 -13.85 -18.22 7.92
N ASP A 40 -15.10 -18.61 7.98
CA ASP A 40 -15.96 -18.58 9.16
C ASP A 40 -16.46 -20.01 9.41
N ASP A 41 -16.37 -20.50 10.65
CA ASP A 41 -16.79 -21.87 11.01
C ASP A 41 -18.31 -22.07 10.97
N GLN A 42 -19.11 -21.00 11.01
CA GLN A 42 -20.57 -21.05 10.93
C GLN A 42 -21.11 -20.96 9.49
N ILE A 43 -20.34 -20.35 8.58
CA ILE A 43 -20.78 -20.07 7.21
C ILE A 43 -19.97 -20.86 6.17
N GLY A 44 -18.66 -20.98 6.35
CA GLY A 44 -17.74 -21.64 5.44
C GLY A 44 -16.57 -20.75 4.98
N PRO A 45 -15.80 -21.22 3.99
CA PRO A 45 -14.48 -20.66 3.64
C PRO A 45 -14.50 -19.29 2.92
N PHE A 46 -15.67 -18.84 2.46
CA PHE A 46 -15.84 -17.62 1.67
C PHE A 46 -16.99 -16.75 2.19
N ALA A 47 -17.16 -16.67 3.51
CA ALA A 47 -18.09 -15.75 4.13
C ALA A 47 -17.75 -14.31 3.71
N ARG A 48 -18.73 -13.61 3.12
CA ARG A 48 -18.54 -12.25 2.61
C ARG A 48 -18.80 -11.24 3.72
N MET A 49 -17.87 -10.29 3.86
CA MET A 49 -18.05 -9.09 4.68
C MET A 49 -17.86 -7.86 3.80
N ILE A 50 -18.86 -6.98 3.75
CA ILE A 50 -18.97 -5.89 2.78
C ILE A 50 -18.87 -4.55 3.51
N PHE A 51 -18.01 -3.67 3.00
CA PHE A 51 -17.92 -2.27 3.42
C PHE A 51 -18.96 -1.44 2.66
N ASP A 52 -20.18 -1.39 3.17
CA ASP A 52 -21.29 -0.62 2.56
C ASP A 52 -21.47 0.78 3.14
N GLY A 53 -20.64 1.16 4.12
CA GLY A 53 -20.64 2.49 4.72
C GLY A 53 -21.75 2.71 5.75
N GLU A 54 -22.60 1.71 6.02
CA GLU A 54 -23.65 1.83 7.03
C GLU A 54 -23.09 1.75 8.46
N THR A 55 -23.72 2.51 9.34
CA THR A 55 -23.43 2.52 10.77
C THR A 55 -24.54 1.83 11.55
N ILE A 56 -24.19 1.28 12.70
CA ILE A 56 -25.16 0.76 13.67
C ILE A 56 -24.94 1.43 15.01
N GLU A 57 -26.03 1.61 15.75
CA GLU A 57 -26.01 2.14 17.11
C GLU A 57 -26.02 0.97 18.10
N ILE A 58 -25.04 0.94 19.01
CA ILE A 58 -24.96 0.01 20.13
C ILE A 58 -24.64 0.82 21.39
N ASP A 59 -25.43 0.63 22.45
CA ASP A 59 -25.24 1.31 23.74
C ASP A 59 -25.13 2.84 23.65
N GLY A 60 -25.79 3.45 22.65
CA GLY A 60 -25.78 4.90 22.40
C GLY A 60 -24.58 5.40 21.59
N GLU A 61 -23.70 4.52 21.14
CA GLU A 61 -22.54 4.85 20.29
C GLU A 61 -22.76 4.37 18.85
N ILE A 62 -22.35 5.22 17.90
CA ILE A 62 -22.45 4.93 16.46
C ILE A 62 -21.15 4.26 16.00
N HIS A 63 -21.26 3.04 15.49
CA HIS A 63 -20.13 2.27 14.97
C HIS A 63 -20.24 2.06 13.46
N LYS A 64 -19.10 2.13 12.77
CA LYS A 64 -18.98 1.62 11.40
C LYS A 64 -19.15 0.10 11.43
N SER A 65 -19.94 -0.42 10.49
CA SER A 65 -20.25 -1.85 10.46
C SER A 65 -20.04 -2.46 9.09
N LEU A 66 -19.89 -3.78 9.07
CA LEU A 66 -19.81 -4.61 7.87
C LEU A 66 -21.11 -5.38 7.72
N ARG A 67 -21.67 -5.39 6.51
CA ARG A 67 -22.71 -6.37 6.16
C ARG A 67 -22.07 -7.72 5.98
N THR A 68 -22.57 -8.73 6.69
CA THR A 68 -21.97 -10.07 6.70
C THR A 68 -22.85 -11.08 5.96
N SER A 69 -22.39 -12.33 5.90
CA SER A 69 -23.21 -13.46 5.46
C SER A 69 -23.97 -14.13 6.61
N TRP A 70 -23.98 -13.53 7.81
CA TRP A 70 -24.64 -14.07 9.00
C TRP A 70 -26.15 -13.79 8.97
N ARG A 71 -26.90 -14.53 9.79
CA ARG A 71 -28.28 -14.16 10.15
C ARG A 71 -28.25 -13.07 11.23
N ASP A 72 -29.36 -12.38 11.40
CA ASP A 72 -29.51 -11.37 12.44
C ASP A 72 -29.53 -11.99 13.85
N LYS A 73 -29.55 -11.12 14.88
CA LYS A 73 -29.42 -11.49 16.29
C LYS A 73 -30.50 -12.47 16.78
N GLU A 74 -31.63 -12.56 16.09
CA GLU A 74 -32.74 -13.45 16.44
C GLU A 74 -32.66 -14.80 15.71
N ASP A 75 -31.71 -14.97 14.78
CA ASP A 75 -31.58 -16.13 13.89
C ASP A 75 -32.83 -16.40 13.03
N THR A 76 -33.76 -15.44 13.01
CA THR A 76 -35.03 -15.49 12.28
C THR A 76 -34.92 -14.79 10.92
N GLY A 77 -33.95 -13.90 10.75
CA GLY A 77 -33.71 -13.18 9.51
C GLY A 77 -33.13 -14.02 8.38
N PRO A 78 -33.20 -13.52 7.13
CA PRO A 78 -32.54 -14.15 6.00
C PRO A 78 -31.02 -14.16 6.18
N ILE A 79 -30.36 -15.15 5.57
CA ILE A 79 -28.89 -15.18 5.48
C ILE A 79 -28.41 -13.86 4.86
N GLY A 80 -27.47 -13.19 5.53
CA GLY A 80 -26.93 -11.91 5.13
C GLY A 80 -27.58 -10.68 5.78
N SER A 81 -28.52 -10.87 6.72
CA SER A 81 -29.08 -9.76 7.52
C SER A 81 -28.20 -9.37 8.71
N GLY A 82 -27.22 -10.19 9.07
CA GLY A 82 -26.28 -9.92 10.15
C GLY A 82 -25.30 -8.79 9.81
N ARG A 83 -24.94 -8.01 10.85
CA ARG A 83 -23.89 -6.99 10.79
C ARG A 83 -22.82 -7.24 11.84
N ALA A 84 -21.57 -6.93 11.50
CA ALA A 84 -20.42 -7.02 12.38
C ALA A 84 -19.77 -5.66 12.58
N ILE A 85 -19.27 -5.41 13.79
CA ILE A 85 -18.36 -4.29 14.06
C ILE A 85 -16.95 -4.90 14.13
N PRO A 86 -16.02 -4.51 13.25
CA PRO A 86 -14.64 -4.93 13.36
C PRO A 86 -14.05 -4.43 14.68
N HIS A 87 -13.57 -5.35 15.52
CA HIS A 87 -13.02 -4.99 16.83
C HIS A 87 -11.49 -5.03 16.83
N VAL A 88 -10.89 -6.14 16.37
CA VAL A 88 -9.44 -6.33 16.32
C VAL A 88 -9.06 -7.05 15.03
N LEU A 89 -7.94 -6.64 14.43
CA LEU A 89 -7.31 -7.32 13.31
C LEU A 89 -5.95 -7.87 13.76
N TYR A 90 -5.77 -9.19 13.67
CA TYR A 90 -4.49 -9.85 13.92
C TYR A 90 -3.80 -10.17 12.61
N ILE A 91 -2.63 -9.57 12.38
CA ILE A 91 -1.78 -9.84 11.22
C ILE A 91 -0.51 -10.55 11.71
N PRO A 92 -0.40 -11.88 11.56
CA PRO A 92 0.81 -12.58 11.94
C PRO A 92 1.94 -12.21 10.97
N LEU A 93 3.02 -11.63 11.51
CA LEU A 93 4.22 -11.32 10.75
C LEU A 93 5.33 -12.28 11.10
N TYR A 94 6.21 -12.55 10.14
CA TYR A 94 7.43 -13.28 10.41
C TYR A 94 8.33 -12.44 11.32
N HIS A 95 8.90 -13.03 12.37
CA HIS A 95 9.65 -12.32 13.44
C HIS A 95 10.87 -11.51 12.99
N LYS A 96 11.30 -11.65 11.72
CA LYS A 96 12.36 -10.81 11.15
C LYS A 96 11.84 -9.59 10.38
N VAL A 97 10.53 -9.46 10.21
CA VAL A 97 9.92 -8.21 9.71
C VAL A 97 9.87 -7.24 10.89
N ARG A 98 10.65 -6.16 10.79
CA ARG A 98 10.88 -5.19 11.87
C ARG A 98 10.40 -3.79 11.52
N ILE A 99 10.39 -3.46 10.23
CA ILE A 99 9.87 -2.18 9.76
C ILE A 99 8.34 -2.27 9.65
N PRO A 100 7.58 -1.46 10.40
CA PRO A 100 6.12 -1.48 10.36
C PRO A 100 5.60 -0.78 9.10
N TYR A 101 4.37 -1.15 8.70
CA TYR A 101 3.68 -0.55 7.57
C TYR A 101 3.58 0.98 7.67
N SER A 102 3.31 1.52 8.87
CA SER A 102 3.18 2.96 9.10
C SER A 102 4.42 3.73 8.68
N THR A 103 5.61 3.20 8.97
CA THR A 103 6.88 3.83 8.59
C THR A 103 6.99 3.94 7.07
N ILE A 104 6.65 2.89 6.31
CA ILE A 104 6.67 2.94 4.84
C ILE A 104 5.58 3.86 4.31
N HIS A 105 4.37 3.74 4.85
CA HIS A 105 3.22 4.56 4.48
C HIS A 105 3.53 6.06 4.59
N ASP A 106 4.08 6.51 5.71
CA ASP A 106 4.34 7.93 5.96
C ASP A 106 5.44 8.47 5.05
N ASN A 107 6.49 7.67 4.80
CA ASN A 107 7.54 8.02 3.84
C ASN A 107 6.97 8.17 2.42
N VAL A 108 6.12 7.23 1.98
CA VAL A 108 5.49 7.26 0.66
C VAL A 108 4.48 8.41 0.55
N ASN A 109 3.76 8.76 1.62
CA ASN A 109 2.86 9.91 1.65
C ASN A 109 3.63 11.25 1.52
N ASN A 110 4.78 11.38 2.20
CA ASN A 110 5.65 12.55 2.06
C ASN A 110 6.22 12.66 0.64
N LEU A 111 6.61 11.53 0.04
CA LEU A 111 7.00 11.46 -1.36
C LEU A 111 5.86 11.85 -2.30
N ASN A 112 4.65 11.36 -2.07
CA ASN A 112 3.48 11.71 -2.85
C ASN A 112 3.24 13.22 -2.82
N THR A 113 3.36 13.84 -1.65
CA THR A 113 3.24 15.30 -1.50
C THR A 113 4.22 16.04 -2.40
N LEU A 114 5.49 15.62 -2.41
CA LEU A 114 6.52 16.22 -3.26
C LEU A 114 6.21 16.03 -4.75
N ILE A 115 5.82 14.83 -5.16
CA ILE A 115 5.44 14.53 -6.55
C ILE A 115 4.24 15.38 -6.99
N GLU A 116 3.22 15.51 -6.14
CA GLU A 116 2.04 16.32 -6.43
C GLU A 116 2.38 17.81 -6.57
N VAL A 117 3.29 18.35 -5.75
CA VAL A 117 3.81 19.72 -5.91
C VAL A 117 4.45 19.90 -7.30
N PHE A 118 5.29 18.96 -7.74
CA PHE A 118 5.89 19.02 -9.08
C PHE A 118 4.87 18.83 -10.20
N ARG A 119 3.85 17.99 -10.00
CA ARG A 119 2.77 17.79 -10.96
C ARG A 119 1.97 19.07 -11.16
N LEU A 120 1.53 19.70 -10.07
CA LEU A 120 0.77 20.95 -10.09
C LEU A 120 1.60 22.12 -10.68
N ALA A 121 2.90 22.14 -10.41
CA ALA A 121 3.84 23.08 -11.02
C ALA A 121 4.20 22.75 -12.49
N LYS A 122 3.63 21.68 -13.07
CA LYS A 122 3.89 21.20 -14.44
C LYS A 122 5.36 20.89 -14.71
N LYS A 123 6.09 20.44 -13.69
CA LYS A 123 7.50 20.01 -13.78
C LYS A 123 7.63 18.53 -14.15
N ILE A 124 6.62 17.73 -13.81
CA ILE A 124 6.46 16.35 -14.27
C ILE A 124 5.22 16.21 -15.14
N HIS A 125 5.29 15.33 -16.13
CA HIS A 125 4.19 15.07 -17.06
C HIS A 125 3.33 13.92 -16.54
N LEU A 126 2.53 14.20 -15.50
CA LEU A 126 1.47 13.31 -15.03
C LEU A 126 0.11 13.93 -15.36
N THR A 127 -0.77 13.12 -15.95
CA THR A 127 -2.13 13.47 -16.35
C THR A 127 -3.10 13.46 -15.18
N CYS A 128 -2.85 12.61 -14.18
CA CYS A 128 -3.60 12.53 -12.93
C CYS A 128 -2.67 12.32 -11.73
N SER A 129 -3.24 12.38 -10.52
CA SER A 129 -2.53 11.99 -9.30
C SER A 129 -2.25 10.48 -9.29
N LEU A 130 -1.21 10.07 -8.57
CA LEU A 130 -0.79 8.67 -8.52
C LEU A 130 -1.61 7.85 -7.53
N ASP A 131 -1.99 6.64 -7.94
CA ASP A 131 -2.46 5.59 -7.05
C ASP A 131 -1.25 4.82 -6.49
N TRP A 132 -1.19 4.63 -5.18
CA TRP A 132 -0.12 3.91 -4.50
C TRP A 132 -0.57 2.53 -4.03
N ASP A 133 0.21 1.50 -4.34
CA ASP A 133 0.03 0.16 -3.80
C ASP A 133 1.20 -0.19 -2.87
N ILE A 134 0.92 -0.37 -1.58
CA ILE A 134 1.93 -0.63 -0.55
C ILE A 134 1.66 -1.99 0.09
N TYR A 135 2.59 -2.92 -0.05
CA TYR A 135 2.44 -4.27 0.51
C TYR A 135 3.78 -4.94 0.76
N LEU A 136 3.76 -5.95 1.63
CA LEU A 136 4.92 -6.77 1.97
C LEU A 136 4.99 -7.97 1.02
N THR A 137 6.17 -8.28 0.51
CA THR A 137 6.40 -9.50 -0.28
C THR A 137 7.74 -10.16 0.06
N SER A 138 8.00 -11.31 -0.56
CA SER A 138 9.31 -11.95 -0.53
C SER A 138 10.16 -11.52 -1.73
N VAL A 139 11.48 -11.51 -1.57
CA VAL A 139 12.43 -11.24 -2.67
C VAL A 139 12.27 -12.23 -3.83
N ASN A 140 11.92 -13.49 -3.54
CA ASN A 140 11.73 -14.49 -4.59
C ASN A 140 10.52 -14.17 -5.45
N SER A 141 9.39 -13.79 -4.83
CA SER A 141 8.18 -13.37 -5.52
C SER A 141 8.44 -12.11 -6.35
N LEU A 142 9.10 -11.10 -5.77
CA LEU A 142 9.52 -9.90 -6.48
C LEU A 142 10.38 -10.23 -7.71
N LYS A 143 11.45 -11.02 -7.54
CA LYS A 143 12.36 -11.35 -8.64
C LYS A 143 11.67 -12.19 -9.72
N GLU A 144 10.71 -13.04 -9.36
CA GLU A 144 9.90 -13.77 -10.33
C GLU A 144 9.00 -12.83 -11.15
N GLU A 145 8.36 -11.86 -10.51
CA GLU A 145 7.54 -10.84 -11.19
C GLU A 145 8.38 -9.96 -12.12
N VAL A 146 9.52 -9.46 -11.63
CA VAL A 146 10.47 -8.67 -12.44
C VAL A 146 10.99 -9.50 -13.61
N PHE A 147 11.35 -10.77 -13.39
CA PHE A 147 11.79 -11.68 -14.44
C PHE A 147 10.71 -11.93 -15.51
N LYS A 148 9.42 -11.92 -15.14
CA LYS A 148 8.30 -12.09 -16.07
C LYS A 148 7.80 -10.78 -16.69
N SER A 149 8.19 -9.64 -16.13
CA SER A 149 7.74 -8.32 -16.60
C SER A 149 8.16 -8.07 -18.05
N THR A 150 7.20 -7.58 -18.83
CA THR A 150 7.36 -7.07 -20.20
C THR A 150 7.39 -5.54 -20.25
N LEU A 151 7.18 -4.87 -19.11
CA LEU A 151 7.14 -3.41 -19.00
C LEU A 151 8.53 -2.80 -18.76
N LEU A 152 9.52 -3.63 -18.41
CA LEU A 152 10.87 -3.20 -18.07
C LEU A 152 11.83 -3.50 -19.21
N GLU A 153 12.70 -2.53 -19.47
CA GLU A 153 13.88 -2.73 -20.31
C GLU A 153 14.83 -3.77 -19.70
N GLU A 154 15.53 -4.51 -20.55
CA GLU A 154 16.39 -5.62 -20.14
C GLU A 154 17.49 -5.20 -19.15
N ASN A 155 18.06 -4.00 -19.32
CA ASN A 155 19.10 -3.48 -18.42
C ASN A 155 18.55 -3.20 -17.00
N LYS A 156 17.39 -2.53 -16.90
CA LYS A 156 16.74 -2.24 -15.61
C LYS A 156 16.31 -3.51 -14.89
N LYS A 157 15.79 -4.46 -15.67
CA LYS A 157 15.43 -5.80 -15.19
C LYS A 157 16.66 -6.53 -14.63
N LEU A 158 17.77 -6.54 -15.37
CA LEU A 158 19.01 -7.18 -14.93
C LEU A 158 19.55 -6.53 -13.65
N GLN A 159 19.55 -5.19 -13.57
CA GLN A 159 19.96 -4.46 -12.38
C GLN A 159 19.17 -4.91 -11.14
N CYS A 160 17.84 -4.92 -11.22
CA CYS A 160 16.98 -5.35 -10.12
C CYS A 160 17.20 -6.84 -9.75
N LEU A 161 17.35 -7.72 -10.74
CA LEU A 161 17.55 -9.16 -10.50
C LEU A 161 18.90 -9.49 -9.85
N LEU A 162 19.95 -8.73 -10.16
CA LEU A 162 21.29 -8.91 -9.60
C LEU A 162 21.47 -8.22 -8.24
N GLU A 163 20.59 -7.30 -7.88
CA GLU A 163 20.65 -6.58 -6.61
C GLU A 163 20.54 -7.54 -5.41
N ARG A 164 21.31 -7.23 -4.36
CA ARG A 164 21.30 -7.99 -3.11
C ARG A 164 20.21 -7.43 -2.21
N MET A 165 19.11 -8.18 -2.08
CA MET A 165 17.95 -7.75 -1.30
C MET A 165 17.69 -8.69 -0.11
N PRO A 166 17.13 -8.17 0.99
CA PRO A 166 16.68 -8.98 2.13
C PRO A 166 15.55 -9.95 1.72
N ARG A 167 15.27 -10.94 2.57
CA ARG A 167 14.22 -11.93 2.29
C ARG A 167 12.82 -11.31 2.15
N PHE A 168 12.52 -10.29 2.95
CA PHE A 168 11.23 -9.61 2.99
C PHE A 168 11.41 -8.14 2.63
N ILE A 169 10.54 -7.64 1.76
CA ILE A 169 10.66 -6.32 1.15
C ILE A 169 9.29 -5.66 1.19
N TRP A 170 9.23 -4.43 1.64
CA TRP A 170 8.08 -3.56 1.42
C TRP A 170 8.16 -2.96 0.01
N ARG A 171 7.10 -3.14 -0.76
CA ARG A 171 6.95 -2.55 -2.09
C ARG A 171 6.01 -1.36 -1.98
N ALA A 172 6.39 -0.24 -2.57
CA ALA A 172 5.49 0.88 -2.81
C ALA A 172 5.49 1.18 -4.31
N ILE A 173 4.39 0.89 -4.98
CA ILE A 173 4.24 1.03 -6.44
C ILE A 173 3.39 2.27 -6.71
N ALA A 174 3.96 3.24 -7.41
CA ALA A 174 3.24 4.38 -7.95
C ALA A 174 2.64 4.04 -9.30
N MET A 175 1.34 4.26 -9.45
CA MET A 175 0.57 3.95 -10.65
C MET A 175 -0.09 5.21 -11.20
N GLU A 176 0.10 5.48 -12.48
CA GLU A 176 -0.75 6.42 -13.22
C GLU A 176 -1.88 5.62 -13.91
N GLY A 177 -3.05 5.63 -13.29
CA GLY A 177 -4.16 4.75 -13.70
C GLY A 177 -3.80 3.27 -13.54
N ALA A 178 -3.61 2.57 -14.66
CA ALA A 178 -3.23 1.15 -14.68
C ALA A 178 -1.74 0.91 -14.95
N ASN A 179 -0.97 1.97 -15.22
CA ASN A 179 0.43 1.85 -15.61
C ASN A 179 1.35 2.15 -14.42
N PRO A 180 2.26 1.24 -14.04
CA PRO A 180 3.29 1.56 -13.05
C PRO A 180 4.24 2.61 -13.64
N VAL A 181 4.62 3.58 -12.83
CA VAL A 181 5.59 4.63 -13.23
C VAL A 181 6.89 4.54 -12.46
N LEU A 182 6.79 4.28 -11.15
CA LEU A 182 7.91 4.10 -10.24
C LEU A 182 7.54 3.07 -9.18
N GLU A 183 8.53 2.34 -8.71
CA GLU A 183 8.38 1.41 -7.61
C GLU A 183 9.60 1.50 -6.69
N PHE A 184 9.31 1.55 -5.39
CA PHE A 184 10.29 1.69 -4.33
C PHE A 184 10.32 0.40 -3.50
N LEU A 185 11.52 -0.12 -3.29
CA LEU A 185 11.77 -1.35 -2.55
C LEU A 185 12.48 -1.02 -1.26
N PHE A 186 11.84 -1.31 -0.13
CA PHE A 186 12.37 -1.05 1.20
C PHE A 186 12.67 -2.34 1.95
N ASP A 187 13.78 -2.37 2.69
CA ASP A 187 14.14 -3.50 3.53
C ASP A 187 13.12 -3.62 4.68
N ALA A 188 12.40 -4.74 4.76
CA ALA A 188 11.43 -4.95 5.82
C ALA A 188 12.08 -5.52 7.11
N THR A 189 13.36 -5.89 7.05
CA THR A 189 14.09 -6.65 8.06
C THR A 189 15.19 -5.89 8.80
N ASP A 190 15.57 -4.73 8.28
CA ASP A 190 16.56 -3.85 8.91
C ASP A 190 15.98 -3.13 10.15
N ILE A 191 16.78 -2.27 10.77
CA ILE A 191 16.36 -1.31 11.78
C ILE A 191 15.86 -0.02 11.12
N GLU A 192 14.89 0.67 11.74
CA GLU A 192 14.31 1.90 11.16
C GLU A 192 15.33 3.02 10.91
N GLN A 193 16.45 3.01 11.65
CA GLN A 193 17.53 3.99 11.49
C GLN A 193 18.53 3.63 10.37
N GLY A 194 18.39 2.46 9.74
CA GLY A 194 19.23 2.01 8.64
C GLY A 194 18.82 2.60 7.29
N PRO A 195 19.59 2.33 6.21
CA PRO A 195 19.19 2.70 4.86
C PRO A 195 17.94 1.91 4.46
N LEU A 196 16.77 2.55 4.62
CA LEU A 196 15.47 1.92 4.45
C LEU A 196 15.25 1.40 3.02
N MET A 197 15.81 2.09 2.02
CA MET A 197 15.58 1.78 0.61
C MET A 197 16.71 0.94 0.02
N THR A 198 16.33 -0.16 -0.63
CA THR A 198 17.26 -1.10 -1.25
C THR A 198 17.40 -0.86 -2.74
N CYS A 199 16.30 -0.54 -3.42
CA CYS A 199 16.27 -0.47 -4.88
C CYS A 199 15.05 0.35 -5.36
N THR A 200 15.18 0.97 -6.54
CA THR A 200 14.05 1.54 -7.29
C THR A 200 13.88 0.79 -8.60
N ILE A 201 12.63 0.59 -9.01
CA ILE A 201 12.29 0.06 -10.33
C ILE A 201 11.61 1.19 -11.10
N GLU A 202 12.23 1.58 -12.21
CA GLU A 202 11.84 2.76 -12.99
C GLU A 202 11.14 2.35 -14.29
N TYR A 203 9.83 2.56 -14.35
CA TYR A 203 9.03 2.27 -15.54
C TYR A 203 8.92 3.49 -16.46
N ASP A 204 8.91 4.71 -15.91
CA ASP A 204 8.93 5.97 -16.67
C ASP A 204 10.24 6.76 -16.44
N ASP A 205 11.09 6.82 -17.47
CA ASP A 205 12.37 7.53 -17.43
C ASP A 205 12.26 9.04 -17.22
N LYS A 206 11.15 9.66 -17.63
CA LYS A 206 10.97 11.11 -17.49
C LYS A 206 10.76 11.46 -16.03
N ILE A 207 9.92 10.69 -15.33
CA ILE A 207 9.70 10.91 -13.91
C ILE A 207 10.97 10.59 -13.13
N ALA A 208 11.64 9.47 -13.44
CA ALA A 208 12.91 9.13 -12.83
C ALA A 208 13.97 10.23 -13.03
N ALA A 209 14.07 10.81 -14.23
CA ALA A 209 14.98 11.92 -14.50
C ALA A 209 14.68 13.15 -13.65
N VAL A 210 13.41 13.52 -13.47
CA VAL A 210 13.05 14.64 -12.58
C VAL A 210 13.42 14.32 -11.13
N MET A 211 13.16 13.09 -10.66
CA MET A 211 13.55 12.68 -9.30
C MET A 211 15.06 12.77 -9.07
N ARG A 212 15.88 12.43 -10.08
CA ARG A 212 17.34 12.62 -10.04
C ARG A 212 17.74 14.08 -9.93
N GLU A 213 17.12 14.98 -10.69
CA GLU A 213 17.40 16.42 -10.60
C GLU A 213 16.98 17.00 -9.25
N VAL A 214 15.83 16.58 -8.73
CA VAL A 214 15.36 16.95 -7.39
C VAL A 214 16.35 16.47 -6.32
N SER A 215 16.86 15.25 -6.46
CA SER A 215 17.85 14.71 -5.54
C SER A 215 19.16 15.50 -5.54
N LYS A 216 19.65 15.87 -6.73
CA LYS A 216 20.84 16.74 -6.85
C LYS A 216 20.61 18.07 -6.15
N GLU A 217 19.49 18.74 -6.40
CA GLU A 217 19.19 20.03 -5.78
C GLU A 217 19.06 19.91 -4.26
N MET A 218 18.25 18.97 -3.78
CA MET A 218 18.05 18.77 -2.33
C MET A 218 19.35 18.41 -1.60
N SER A 219 20.29 17.72 -2.27
CA SER A 219 21.60 17.40 -1.70
C SER A 219 22.47 18.62 -1.40
N LEU A 220 22.21 19.76 -2.05
CA LEU A 220 22.92 21.02 -1.83
C LEU A 220 22.45 21.76 -0.58
N HIS A 221 21.31 21.38 -0.01
CA HIS A 221 20.62 22.06 1.08
C HIS A 221 20.48 21.11 2.29
N PRO A 222 21.40 21.17 3.28
CA PRO A 222 21.47 20.24 4.41
C PRO A 222 20.18 20.12 5.23
N GLU A 223 19.35 21.15 5.25
CA GLU A 223 18.06 21.15 5.93
C GLU A 223 17.14 20.02 5.46
N TYR A 224 17.20 19.64 4.18
CA TYR A 224 16.37 18.56 3.62
C TYR A 224 16.87 17.17 3.98
N GLN A 225 18.12 17.02 4.41
CA GLN A 225 18.68 15.72 4.81
C GLN A 225 18.06 15.17 6.08
N SER A 226 17.44 16.06 6.88
CA SER A 226 16.69 15.69 8.08
C SER A 226 15.24 15.27 7.79
N ALA A 227 14.76 15.48 6.56
CA ALA A 227 13.40 15.13 6.18
C ALA A 227 13.26 13.60 6.04
N SER A 228 12.13 13.05 6.47
CA SER A 228 11.86 11.61 6.37
C SER A 228 11.93 11.08 4.94
N ILE A 229 11.59 11.89 3.95
CA ILE A 229 11.70 11.54 2.53
C ILE A 229 13.16 11.41 2.03
N TRP A 230 14.13 11.95 2.75
CA TRP A 230 15.52 12.04 2.30
C TRP A 230 16.12 10.70 1.85
N PRO A 231 15.96 9.57 2.56
CA PRO A 231 16.51 8.28 2.12
C PRO A 231 15.99 7.83 0.75
N ILE A 232 14.76 8.22 0.38
CA ILE A 232 14.21 7.92 -0.93
C ILE A 232 14.85 8.82 -1.99
N ILE A 233 14.93 10.13 -1.69
CA ILE A 233 15.49 11.11 -2.61
C ILE A 233 16.97 10.82 -2.85
N GLU A 234 17.77 10.69 -1.80
CA GLU A 234 19.22 10.43 -1.83
C GLU A 234 19.60 9.27 -2.74
N TYR A 235 18.78 8.21 -2.81
CA TYR A 235 19.07 7.08 -3.68
C TYR A 235 19.14 7.47 -5.16
N PHE A 236 18.36 8.45 -5.63
CA PHE A 236 18.45 8.94 -7.01
C PHE A 236 19.73 9.75 -7.29
N SER A 237 20.52 10.10 -6.27
CA SER A 237 21.85 10.70 -6.46
C SER A 237 22.96 9.68 -6.72
N LYS A 238 22.70 8.37 -6.55
CA LYS A 238 23.66 7.29 -6.81
C LYS A 238 23.65 6.88 -8.28
#